data_AF-A0A7Y2J8N1-F1
#
_entry.id   AF-A0A7Y2J8N1-F1
#
_cell.length_a   1.000
_cell.length_b   1.000
_cell.length_c   1.000
_cell.angle_alpha   90.00
_cell.angle_beta   90.00
_cell.angle_gamma   90.00
#
_symmetry.space_group_name_H-M   'P 1'
#
loop_
_entity.id
_entity.type
_entity.pdbx_description
1 polymer ?
#
loop_
_entity_poly.entity_id
_entity_poly.type
_entity_poly.pdbx_seq_one_letter_code
_entity_poly.pdbx_strand_id
1 'polypeptide(L)'
;LGITLFLLILLAKPLMSLMDQPEEVVLLARPYLDIVAFSLIPLISFQAFKQFSDGLSMTRFPMYATIFANIINIILNYVLIFGKFGFPELGIVGAGIGTLVARVLMLFLLWYFLSRHHKSRAYVRELKLLKLERRMIRKINHLGLPSAMQMFFEVAIFTAAIWLSGLLGKNAQAANQIALNLSSMTFMVAMGLGVAAMVRVGNQKGLRAFSELRRIAFSIFLLGLGFACVFALLFYIFHNDLPTIYVDMDNPIDLKDTSEVVSIASKLLLAAAIFQLSDSLQVMVLGALRGMQDVKIPTLITFVSYWVIGFPICYVLGKEDALGSFGIWIGLIVGLTAAGILLYLRFDYLTNRLISQKSND
;
A
#
# COMPACT_ATOMS: atom_id res chain seq x y z
N LEU A 1 6.76 17.77 -2.17
CA LEU A 1 6.05 16.48 -2.39
C LEU A 1 4.71 16.70 -3.08
N GLY A 2 3.71 17.33 -2.46
CA GLY A 2 2.44 17.65 -3.15
C GLY A 2 2.62 18.48 -4.42
N ILE A 3 3.30 19.62 -4.29
CA ILE A 3 3.59 20.54 -5.39
C ILE A 3 4.51 19.91 -6.45
N THR A 4 5.45 19.05 -6.04
CA THR A 4 6.38 18.38 -6.96
C THR A 4 5.67 17.29 -7.78
N LEU A 5 4.73 16.55 -7.18
CA LEU A 5 3.92 15.57 -7.91
C LEU A 5 2.90 16.25 -8.83
N PHE A 6 2.33 17.38 -8.40
CA PHE A 6 1.50 18.23 -9.25
C PHE A 6 2.26 18.69 -10.50
N LEU A 7 3.47 19.23 -10.32
CA LEU A 7 4.35 19.62 -11.43
C LEU A 7 4.71 18.46 -12.34
N LEU A 8 5.02 17.29 -11.78
CA LEU A 8 5.40 16.10 -12.55
C LEU A 8 4.25 15.62 -13.46
N ILE A 9 3.01 15.65 -12.96
CA ILE A 9 1.83 15.29 -13.76
C ILE A 9 1.55 16.34 -14.84
N LEU A 10 1.72 17.62 -14.53
CA LEU A 10 1.55 18.71 -15.49
C LEU A 10 2.60 18.63 -16.61
N LEU A 11 3.84 18.23 -16.27
CA LEU A 11 4.90 17.91 -17.23
C LEU A 11 4.68 16.60 -18.01
N ALA A 12 3.92 15.64 -17.48
CA ALA A 12 3.55 14.40 -18.16
C ALA A 12 2.38 14.56 -19.15
N LYS A 13 1.62 15.65 -19.05
CA LYS A 13 0.51 16.02 -19.96
C LYS A 13 0.88 16.04 -21.46
N PRO A 14 2.01 16.63 -21.89
CA PRO A 14 2.44 16.54 -23.28
C PRO A 14 2.88 15.13 -23.69
N LEU A 15 3.38 14.31 -22.75
CA LEU A 15 3.82 12.94 -23.04
C LEU A 15 2.64 12.05 -23.48
N MET A 16 1.44 12.28 -22.95
CA MET A 16 0.22 11.57 -23.36
C MET A 16 -0.20 11.86 -24.80
N SER A 17 0.13 13.04 -25.35
CA SER A 17 -0.16 13.34 -26.76
C SER A 17 0.82 12.64 -27.71
N LEU A 18 1.89 12.03 -27.17
CA LEU A 18 2.87 11.23 -27.91
C LEU A 18 2.55 9.72 -27.89
N MET A 19 1.55 9.29 -27.11
CA MET A 19 1.23 7.87 -26.85
C MET A 19 0.22 7.26 -27.83
N ASP A 20 -0.07 7.92 -28.96
CA ASP A 20 -0.94 7.42 -30.04
C ASP A 20 -2.34 6.97 -29.57
N GLN A 21 -2.87 7.66 -28.56
CA GLN A 21 -4.21 7.39 -28.01
C GLN A 21 -5.30 8.18 -28.75
N PRO A 22 -6.53 7.63 -28.86
CA PRO A 22 -7.65 8.28 -29.55
C PRO A 22 -7.89 9.71 -29.03
N GLU A 23 -8.08 10.66 -29.95
CA GLU A 23 -8.20 12.09 -29.62
C GLU A 23 -9.34 12.37 -28.62
N GLU A 24 -10.44 11.61 -28.69
CA GLU A 24 -11.58 11.72 -27.76
C GLU A 24 -11.19 11.39 -26.31
N VAL A 25 -10.33 10.37 -26.10
CA VAL A 25 -9.84 9.98 -24.77
C VAL A 25 -8.86 11.02 -24.24
N VAL A 26 -7.98 11.55 -25.09
CA VAL A 26 -7.01 12.58 -24.72
C VAL A 26 -7.72 13.90 -24.37
N LEU A 27 -8.78 14.27 -25.08
CA LEU A 27 -9.59 15.45 -24.81
C LEU A 27 -10.36 15.35 -23.49
N LEU A 28 -10.89 14.17 -23.15
CA LEU A 28 -11.57 13.91 -21.87
C LEU A 28 -10.59 13.75 -20.69
N ALA A 29 -9.41 13.17 -20.92
CA ALA A 29 -8.41 12.94 -19.89
C ALA A 29 -7.71 14.23 -19.44
N ARG A 30 -7.47 15.20 -20.35
CA ARG A 30 -6.78 16.47 -20.03
C ARG A 30 -7.41 17.24 -18.84
N PRO A 31 -8.72 17.57 -18.83
CA PRO A 31 -9.34 18.27 -17.71
C PRO A 31 -9.43 17.39 -16.44
N TYR A 32 -9.63 16.08 -16.60
CA TYR A 32 -9.61 15.14 -15.47
C TYR A 32 -8.26 15.11 -14.77
N LEU A 33 -7.17 15.08 -15.54
CA LEU A 33 -5.80 15.09 -15.02
C LEU A 33 -5.45 16.40 -14.31
N ASP A 34 -5.92 17.54 -14.80
CA ASP A 34 -5.73 18.83 -14.12
C ASP A 34 -6.42 18.84 -12.74
N ILE A 35 -7.64 18.31 -12.68
CA ILE A 35 -8.41 18.19 -11.42
C ILE A 35 -7.75 17.19 -10.47
N VAL A 36 -7.32 16.03 -10.97
CA VAL A 36 -6.63 15.01 -10.17
C VAL A 36 -5.28 15.54 -9.67
N ALA A 37 -4.54 16.26 -10.51
CA ALA A 37 -3.28 16.89 -10.13
C ALA A 37 -3.51 17.84 -8.95
N PHE A 38 -4.51 18.73 -9.03
CA PHE A 38 -4.83 19.65 -7.95
C PHE A 38 -5.23 18.91 -6.66
N SER A 39 -5.95 17.78 -6.79
CA SER A 39 -6.38 16.95 -5.66
C SER A 39 -5.23 16.26 -4.90
N LEU A 40 -4.04 16.15 -5.48
CA LEU A 40 -2.87 15.55 -4.82
C LEU A 40 -2.28 16.45 -3.73
N ILE A 41 -2.47 17.77 -3.83
CA ILE A 41 -1.98 18.72 -2.83
C ILE A 41 -2.72 18.51 -1.49
N PRO A 42 -4.08 18.48 -1.45
CA PRO A 42 -4.82 18.08 -0.26
C PRO A 42 -4.49 16.68 0.23
N LEU A 43 -4.31 15.70 -0.67
CA LEU A 43 -4.04 14.31 -0.30
C LEU A 43 -2.73 14.17 0.48
N ILE A 44 -1.65 14.79 0.00
CA ILE A 44 -0.35 14.70 0.68
C ILE A 44 -0.37 15.48 1.99
N SER A 45 -1.08 16.60 2.03
CA SER A 45 -1.28 17.36 3.26
C SER A 45 -2.04 16.51 4.29
N PHE A 46 -3.10 15.82 3.86
CA PHE A 46 -3.87 14.90 4.70
C PHE A 46 -3.00 13.74 5.19
N GLN A 47 -2.19 13.13 4.31
CA GLN A 47 -1.28 12.05 4.67
C GLN A 47 -0.28 12.49 5.76
N ALA A 48 0.23 13.73 5.69
CA ALA A 48 1.12 14.28 6.70
C ALA A 48 0.42 14.48 8.05
N PHE A 49 -0.79 15.07 8.05
CA PHE A 49 -1.59 15.22 9.28
C PHE A 49 -2.03 13.87 9.87
N LYS A 50 -2.36 12.90 9.01
CA LYS A 50 -2.69 11.54 9.41
C LYS A 50 -1.51 10.87 10.09
N GLN A 51 -0.32 10.87 9.48
CA GLN A 51 0.89 10.30 10.08
C GLN A 51 1.28 11.00 11.38
N PHE A 52 1.07 12.31 11.49
CA PHE A 52 1.26 13.04 12.75
C PHE A 52 0.28 12.60 13.84
N SER A 53 -1.01 12.48 13.50
CA SER A 53 -2.05 12.02 14.43
C SER A 53 -1.83 10.56 14.86
N ASP A 54 -1.44 9.71 13.91
CA ASP A 54 -1.08 8.31 14.16
C ASP A 54 0.13 8.23 15.09
N GLY A 55 1.16 9.06 14.91
CA GLY A 55 2.31 9.15 15.81
C GLY A 55 1.94 9.48 17.26
N LEU A 56 0.95 10.35 17.48
CA LEU A 56 0.39 10.67 18.80
C LEU A 56 -0.53 9.57 19.37
N SER A 57 -0.62 8.41 18.72
CA SER A 57 -1.58 7.33 19.03
C SER A 57 -3.05 7.76 18.95
N MET A 58 -3.37 8.78 18.14
CA MET A 58 -4.72 9.32 17.95
C MET A 58 -5.38 8.86 16.64
N THR A 59 -5.29 7.56 16.35
CA THR A 59 -5.72 6.95 15.08
C THR A 59 -7.22 7.05 14.78
N ARG A 60 -8.06 7.37 15.80
CA ARG A 60 -9.52 7.51 15.64
C ARG A 60 -9.90 8.70 14.77
N PHE A 61 -9.19 9.83 14.85
CA PHE A 61 -9.57 11.03 14.09
C PHE A 61 -9.35 10.87 12.57
N PRO A 62 -8.21 10.35 12.09
CA PRO A 62 -8.06 10.04 10.68
C PRO A 62 -9.08 9.01 10.18
N MET A 63 -9.46 8.03 11.00
CA MET A 63 -10.47 7.03 10.63
C MET A 63 -11.84 7.68 10.38
N TYR A 64 -12.34 8.49 11.32
CA TYR A 64 -13.61 9.19 11.13
C TYR A 64 -13.57 10.11 9.92
N ALA A 65 -12.50 10.90 9.76
CA ALA A 65 -12.35 11.78 8.60
C ALA A 65 -12.38 11.00 7.27
N THR A 66 -11.74 9.83 7.21
CA THR A 66 -11.71 8.99 6.01
C THR A 66 -13.08 8.40 5.68
N ILE A 67 -13.81 7.89 6.67
CA ILE A 67 -15.14 7.31 6.48
C ILE A 67 -16.13 8.38 5.99
N PHE A 68 -16.17 9.54 6.67
CA PHE A 68 -17.04 10.64 6.24
C PHE A 68 -16.72 11.13 4.84
N ALA A 69 -15.43 11.28 4.52
CA ALA A 69 -15.02 11.70 3.19
C ALA A 69 -15.38 10.67 2.11
N ASN A 70 -15.29 9.36 2.39
CA ASN A 70 -15.72 8.32 1.46
C ASN A 70 -17.24 8.33 1.23
N ILE A 71 -18.05 8.52 2.28
CA ILE A 71 -19.50 8.66 2.15
C ILE A 71 -19.84 9.87 1.28
N ILE A 72 -19.21 11.02 1.56
CA ILE A 72 -19.39 12.24 0.78
C ILE A 72 -18.93 12.03 -0.68
N ASN A 73 -17.84 11.29 -0.90
CA ASN A 73 -17.35 10.95 -2.24
C ASN A 73 -18.38 10.12 -3.00
N ILE A 74 -19.01 9.11 -2.38
CA ILE A 74 -20.06 8.30 -3.01
C ILE A 74 -21.26 9.18 -3.38
N ILE A 75 -21.71 10.04 -2.47
CA ILE A 75 -22.85 10.95 -2.72
C ILE A 75 -22.52 11.92 -3.85
N LEU A 76 -21.36 12.57 -3.82
CA LEU A 76 -20.92 13.51 -4.84
C LEU A 76 -20.73 12.85 -6.20
N ASN A 77 -20.11 11.66 -6.25
CA ASN A 77 -19.95 10.92 -7.49
C ASN A 77 -21.32 10.53 -8.05
N TYR A 78 -22.24 10.04 -7.22
CA TYR A 78 -23.59 9.71 -7.68
C TYR A 78 -24.33 10.93 -8.25
N VAL A 79 -24.22 12.10 -7.61
CA VAL A 79 -24.87 13.33 -8.08
C VAL A 79 -24.20 13.90 -9.34
N LEU A 80 -22.87 13.96 -9.39
CA LEU A 80 -22.10 14.61 -10.47
C LEU A 80 -21.93 13.72 -11.71
N ILE A 81 -21.95 12.40 -11.54
CA ILE A 81 -21.85 11.45 -12.66
C ILE A 81 -23.22 11.29 -13.33
N PHE A 82 -24.30 11.11 -12.55
CA PHE A 82 -25.65 10.84 -13.08
C PHE A 82 -26.54 12.09 -13.24
N GLY A 83 -26.02 13.29 -12.97
CA GLY A 83 -26.75 14.56 -13.20
C GLY A 83 -28.07 14.71 -12.43
N LYS A 84 -28.30 13.95 -11.35
CA LYS A 84 -29.52 14.07 -10.54
C LYS A 84 -29.47 15.34 -9.68
N PHE A 85 -30.63 15.93 -9.38
CA PHE A 85 -30.79 17.17 -8.59
C PHE A 85 -30.46 18.50 -9.31
N GLY A 86 -30.56 18.56 -10.64
CA GLY A 86 -30.42 19.82 -11.41
C GLY A 86 -28.99 20.22 -11.75
N PHE A 87 -28.03 19.30 -11.58
CA PHE A 87 -26.64 19.47 -11.99
C PHE A 87 -26.37 18.83 -13.37
N PRO A 88 -25.51 19.42 -14.21
CA PRO A 88 -25.15 18.85 -15.51
C PRO A 88 -24.41 17.52 -15.36
N GLU A 89 -24.67 16.58 -16.28
CA GLU A 89 -23.97 15.28 -16.36
C GLU A 89 -22.51 15.50 -16.79
N LEU A 90 -21.61 15.63 -15.81
CA LEU A 90 -20.19 15.90 -16.05
C LEU A 90 -19.36 14.61 -16.23
N GLY A 91 -20.00 13.43 -16.16
CA GLY A 91 -19.36 12.13 -16.39
C GLY A 91 -18.03 11.97 -15.64
N ILE A 92 -16.94 11.76 -16.39
CA ILE A 92 -15.58 11.56 -15.88
C ILE A 92 -15.06 12.80 -15.13
N VAL A 93 -15.38 14.01 -15.61
CA VAL A 93 -14.98 15.27 -14.97
C VAL A 93 -15.69 15.43 -13.62
N GLY A 94 -16.96 15.01 -13.54
CA GLY A 94 -17.74 14.98 -12.30
C GLY A 94 -17.12 14.08 -11.23
N ALA A 95 -16.62 12.90 -11.62
CA ALA A 95 -15.90 11.99 -10.73
C ALA A 95 -14.59 12.60 -10.18
N GLY A 96 -13.88 13.36 -11.03
CA GLY A 96 -12.68 14.10 -10.63
C GLY A 96 -12.98 15.17 -9.58
N ILE A 97 -14.02 15.98 -9.81
CA ILE A 97 -14.44 17.05 -8.88
C ILE A 97 -14.95 16.46 -7.56
N GLY A 98 -15.77 15.39 -7.62
CA GLY A 98 -16.26 14.70 -6.42
C GLY A 98 -15.11 14.21 -5.54
N THR A 99 -14.09 13.61 -6.17
CA THR A 99 -12.89 13.14 -5.47
C THR A 99 -12.06 14.30 -4.88
N LEU A 100 -11.93 15.41 -5.60
CA LEU A 100 -11.22 16.61 -5.11
C LEU A 100 -11.93 17.19 -3.88
N VAL A 101 -13.25 17.39 -3.95
CA VAL A 101 -14.04 17.92 -2.85
C VAL A 101 -13.98 16.99 -1.64
N ALA A 102 -14.12 15.68 -1.85
CA ALA A 102 -13.97 14.69 -0.78
C ALA A 102 -12.59 14.76 -0.11
N ARG A 103 -11.50 14.90 -0.87
CA ARG A 103 -10.13 15.04 -0.34
C ARG A 103 -9.92 16.33 0.43
N VAL A 104 -10.47 17.46 -0.04
CA VAL A 104 -10.41 18.75 0.67
C VAL A 104 -11.21 18.69 1.98
N LEU A 105 -12.40 18.10 1.95
CA LEU A 105 -13.21 17.90 3.15
C LEU A 105 -12.54 16.97 4.16
N MET A 106 -11.88 15.91 3.69
CA MET A 106 -11.11 15.00 4.54
C MET A 106 -9.98 15.74 5.29
N LEU A 107 -9.25 16.61 4.59
CA LEU A 107 -8.22 17.47 5.18
C LEU A 107 -8.82 18.42 6.23
N PHE A 108 -9.92 19.09 5.88
CA PHE A 108 -10.57 20.08 6.75
C PHE A 108 -11.11 19.43 8.03
N LEU A 109 -11.80 18.28 7.92
CA LEU A 109 -12.33 17.53 9.05
C LEU A 109 -11.20 17.07 9.99
N LEU A 110 -10.11 16.54 9.43
CA LEU A 110 -8.97 16.12 10.23
C LEU A 110 -8.33 17.32 10.96
N TRP A 111 -8.14 18.45 10.27
CA TRP A 111 -7.62 19.67 10.88
C TRP A 111 -8.55 20.21 11.99
N TYR A 112 -9.87 20.16 11.78
CA TYR A 112 -10.88 20.56 12.76
C TYR A 112 -10.82 19.69 14.03
N PHE A 113 -10.83 18.37 13.88
CA PHE A 113 -10.73 17.44 15.01
C PHE A 113 -9.43 17.62 15.80
N LEU A 114 -8.31 17.78 15.08
CA LEU A 114 -6.98 17.93 15.68
C LEU A 114 -6.83 19.31 16.37
N SER A 115 -7.50 20.35 15.89
CA SER A 115 -7.50 21.70 16.47
C SER A 115 -8.34 21.84 17.75
N ARG A 116 -9.32 20.96 17.96
CA ARG A 116 -10.16 20.95 19.17
C ARG A 116 -9.59 20.09 20.30
N HIS A 117 -8.78 19.09 20.00
CA HIS A 117 -8.30 18.14 21.01
C HIS A 117 -7.14 18.70 21.86
N HIS A 118 -7.24 18.61 23.20
CA HIS A 118 -6.33 19.27 24.14
C HIS A 118 -4.84 18.93 23.94
N LYS A 119 -4.53 17.67 23.62
CA LYS A 119 -3.14 17.19 23.40
C LYS A 119 -2.51 17.63 22.08
N SER A 120 -3.30 17.93 21.04
CA SER A 120 -2.82 18.31 19.71
C SER A 120 -3.00 19.80 19.39
N ARG A 121 -3.85 20.50 20.17
CA ARG A 121 -4.19 21.91 19.99
C ARG A 121 -2.96 22.83 19.98
N ALA A 122 -1.96 22.57 20.82
CA ALA A 122 -0.71 23.34 20.86
C ALA A 122 0.09 23.22 19.55
N TYR A 123 0.18 22.01 18.99
CA TYR A 123 0.93 21.74 17.76
C TYR A 123 0.24 22.26 16.49
N VAL A 124 -1.10 22.29 16.47
CA VAL A 124 -1.87 22.68 15.27
C VAL A 124 -2.14 24.18 15.21
N ARG A 125 -2.34 24.86 16.36
CA ARG A 125 -2.60 26.32 16.36
C ARG A 125 -1.34 27.16 16.25
N GLU A 126 -0.18 26.64 16.65
CA GLU A 126 1.12 27.33 16.55
C GLU A 126 1.93 26.90 15.31
N LEU A 127 1.25 26.49 14.24
CA LEU A 127 1.88 26.11 12.97
C LEU A 127 2.56 27.32 12.32
N LYS A 128 3.83 27.55 12.66
CA LYS A 128 4.70 28.52 11.98
C LYS A 128 5.17 27.94 10.65
N LEU A 129 4.35 28.09 9.61
CA LEU A 129 4.64 27.65 8.23
C LEU A 129 5.99 28.15 7.68
N LEU A 130 6.55 29.21 8.27
CA LEU A 130 7.77 29.89 7.82
C LEU A 130 9.06 29.53 8.58
N LYS A 131 9.02 28.76 9.68
CA LYS A 131 10.25 28.28 10.35
C LYS A 131 10.68 26.93 9.78
N LEU A 132 11.27 26.98 8.59
CA LEU A 132 11.74 25.80 7.89
C LEU A 132 13.13 25.39 8.39
N GLU A 133 13.21 24.48 9.36
CA GLU A 133 14.50 23.97 9.83
C GLU A 133 15.10 22.96 8.84
N ARG A 134 16.19 23.35 8.18
CA ARG A 134 16.94 22.49 7.24
C ARG A 134 17.38 21.17 7.88
N ARG A 135 17.67 21.15 9.19
CA ARG A 135 18.00 19.94 9.95
C ARG A 135 16.85 18.95 9.99
N MET A 136 15.63 19.42 10.25
CA MET A 136 14.44 18.56 10.31
C MET A 136 14.08 18.01 8.92
N ILE A 137 14.15 18.84 7.87
CA ILE A 137 13.96 18.37 6.48
C ILE A 137 14.95 17.26 6.14
N ARG A 138 16.25 17.46 6.45
CA ARG A 138 17.27 16.45 6.18
C ARG A 138 16.97 15.15 6.93
N LYS A 139 16.50 15.22 8.18
CA LYS A 139 16.10 14.06 8.98
C LYS A 139 14.91 13.32 8.37
N ILE A 140 13.87 14.05 7.95
CA ILE A 140 12.69 13.47 7.28
C ILE A 140 13.09 12.82 5.96
N ASN A 141 13.87 13.50 5.12
CA ASN A 141 14.33 12.92 3.85
C ASN A 141 15.19 11.68 4.07
N HIS A 142 16.04 11.67 5.10
CA HIS A 142 16.89 10.53 5.41
C HIS A 142 16.13 9.29 5.90
N LEU A 143 14.95 9.48 6.51
CA LEU A 143 14.06 8.40 6.94
C LEU A 143 13.08 8.01 5.84
N GLY A 144 12.56 9.00 5.12
CA GLY A 144 11.53 8.86 4.09
C GLY A 144 12.07 8.29 2.78
N LEU A 145 13.24 8.72 2.31
CA LEU A 145 13.83 8.20 1.07
C LEU A 145 14.07 6.68 1.12
N PRO A 146 14.72 6.12 2.16
CA PRO A 146 14.91 4.66 2.24
C PRO A 146 13.58 3.90 2.37
N SER A 147 12.61 4.46 3.10
CA SER A 147 11.28 3.86 3.24
C SER A 147 10.50 3.85 1.92
N ALA A 148 10.61 4.92 1.13
CA ALA A 148 10.04 5.01 -0.21
C ALA A 148 10.71 4.03 -1.17
N MET A 149 12.03 3.85 -1.07
CA MET A 149 12.77 2.87 -1.86
C MET A 149 12.35 1.43 -1.55
N GLN A 150 12.07 1.09 -0.29
CA GLN A 150 11.54 -0.23 0.07
C GLN A 150 10.23 -0.52 -0.67
N MET A 151 9.26 0.40 -0.57
CA MET A 151 7.98 0.26 -1.24
C MET A 151 8.13 0.25 -2.77
N PHE A 152 9.06 1.04 -3.31
CA PHE A 152 9.36 1.04 -4.73
C PHE A 152 9.89 -0.32 -5.20
N PHE A 153 10.83 -0.94 -4.48
CA PHE A 153 11.36 -2.26 -4.84
C PHE A 153 10.29 -3.35 -4.77
N GLU A 154 9.38 -3.25 -3.79
CA GLU A 154 8.24 -4.15 -3.63
C GLU A 154 7.27 -4.02 -4.82
N VAL A 155 6.81 -2.81 -5.15
CA VAL A 155 5.93 -2.60 -6.31
C VAL A 155 6.61 -2.97 -7.63
N ALA A 156 7.91 -2.70 -7.75
CA ALA A 156 8.67 -3.02 -8.96
C ALA A 156 8.76 -4.54 -9.18
N ILE A 157 8.96 -5.35 -8.14
CA ILE A 157 9.00 -6.82 -8.31
C ILE A 157 7.63 -7.38 -8.67
N PHE A 158 6.52 -6.86 -8.10
CA PHE A 158 5.18 -7.28 -8.51
C PHE A 158 4.88 -6.89 -9.96
N THR A 159 5.29 -5.70 -10.38
CA THR A 159 5.11 -5.23 -11.75
C THR A 159 5.92 -6.09 -12.73
N ALA A 160 7.16 -6.43 -12.37
CA ALA A 160 7.99 -7.34 -13.15
C ALA A 160 7.39 -8.76 -13.22
N ALA A 161 6.81 -9.26 -12.14
CA ALA A 161 6.12 -10.54 -12.09
C ALA A 161 4.88 -10.56 -13.00
N ILE A 162 4.07 -9.48 -12.99
CA ILE A 162 2.93 -9.32 -13.91
C ILE A 162 3.42 -9.30 -15.36
N TRP A 163 4.50 -8.58 -15.64
CA TRP A 163 5.05 -8.49 -17.00
C TRP A 163 5.56 -9.85 -17.50
N LEU A 164 6.25 -10.61 -16.65
CA LEU A 164 6.66 -11.99 -16.95
C LEU A 164 5.44 -12.89 -17.18
N SER A 165 4.37 -12.74 -16.40
CA SER A 165 3.13 -13.47 -16.65
C SER A 165 2.46 -13.09 -17.97
N GLY A 166 2.62 -11.85 -18.45
CA GLY A 166 2.08 -11.42 -19.74
C GLY A 166 2.74 -12.14 -20.92
N LEU A 167 4.01 -12.53 -20.78
CA LEU A 167 4.73 -13.31 -21.80
C LEU A 167 4.21 -14.75 -21.93
N LEU A 168 3.56 -15.29 -20.88
CA LEU A 168 2.98 -16.64 -20.85
C LEU A 168 1.59 -16.72 -21.50
N GLY A 169 0.99 -15.59 -21.86
CA GLY A 169 -0.31 -15.53 -22.53
C GLY A 169 -1.41 -14.79 -21.77
N LYS A 170 -2.49 -14.47 -22.50
CA LYS A 170 -3.62 -13.65 -22.02
C LYS A 170 -4.33 -14.28 -20.81
N ASN A 171 -4.57 -15.59 -20.84
CA ASN A 171 -5.28 -16.32 -19.78
C ASN A 171 -4.48 -16.33 -18.46
N ALA A 172 -3.16 -16.56 -18.55
CA ALA A 172 -2.24 -16.51 -17.41
C ALA A 172 -2.17 -15.11 -16.78
N GLN A 173 -2.12 -14.05 -17.60
CA GLN A 173 -2.09 -12.68 -17.12
C GLN A 173 -3.40 -12.28 -16.43
N ALA A 174 -4.55 -12.67 -16.97
CA ALA A 174 -5.85 -12.42 -16.36
C ALA A 174 -5.98 -13.11 -15.00
N ALA A 175 -5.61 -14.39 -14.91
CA ALA A 175 -5.61 -15.14 -13.65
C ALA A 175 -4.72 -14.49 -12.58
N ASN A 176 -3.53 -14.02 -12.96
CA ASN A 176 -2.62 -13.31 -12.05
C ASN A 176 -3.19 -11.98 -11.54
N GLN A 177 -3.90 -11.22 -12.39
CA GLN A 177 -4.56 -9.99 -11.96
C GLN A 177 -5.67 -10.25 -10.94
N ILE A 178 -6.44 -11.33 -11.10
CA ILE A 178 -7.46 -11.73 -10.12
C ILE A 178 -6.79 -12.08 -8.78
N ALA A 179 -5.75 -12.92 -8.81
CA ALA A 179 -5.01 -13.32 -7.62
C ALA A 179 -4.38 -12.12 -6.89
N LEU A 180 -3.78 -11.18 -7.63
CA LEU A 180 -3.19 -9.96 -7.05
C LEU A 180 -4.23 -9.00 -6.47
N ASN A 181 -5.40 -8.86 -7.09
CA ASN A 181 -6.48 -8.04 -6.52
C ASN A 181 -6.99 -8.61 -5.19
N LEU A 182 -7.23 -9.93 -5.15
CA LEU A 182 -7.62 -10.63 -3.92
C LEU A 182 -6.53 -10.49 -2.85
N SER A 183 -5.26 -10.69 -3.21
CA SER A 183 -4.12 -10.53 -2.30
C SER A 183 -3.92 -9.09 -1.84
N SER A 184 -4.27 -8.09 -2.66
CA SER A 184 -4.16 -6.68 -2.29
C SER A 184 -5.15 -6.30 -1.20
N MET A 185 -6.36 -6.88 -1.21
CA MET A 185 -7.36 -6.65 -0.17
C MET A 185 -6.89 -7.14 1.19
N THR A 186 -6.34 -8.35 1.25
CA THR A 186 -5.79 -8.95 2.48
C THR A 186 -4.50 -8.24 2.92
N PHE A 187 -3.65 -7.81 1.98
CA PHE A 187 -2.46 -6.99 2.25
C PHE A 187 -2.79 -5.67 2.95
N MET A 188 -3.91 -5.02 2.62
CA MET A 188 -4.32 -3.79 3.30
C MET A 188 -4.53 -3.98 4.82
N VAL A 189 -4.98 -5.16 5.24
CA VAL A 189 -5.14 -5.51 6.66
C VAL A 189 -3.76 -5.65 7.33
N ALA A 190 -2.83 -6.36 6.70
CA ALA A 190 -1.46 -6.50 7.18
C ALA A 190 -0.73 -5.14 7.27
N MET A 191 -0.90 -4.29 6.26
CA MET A 191 -0.40 -2.91 6.26
C MET A 191 -0.94 -2.08 7.42
N GLY A 192 -2.24 -2.22 7.75
CA GLY A 192 -2.84 -1.58 8.92
C GLY A 192 -2.16 -2.00 10.24
N LEU A 193 -1.91 -3.30 10.41
CA LEU A 193 -1.17 -3.82 11.56
C LEU A 193 0.29 -3.35 11.57
N GLY A 194 0.93 -3.25 10.41
CA GLY A 194 2.30 -2.72 10.28
C GLY A 194 2.41 -1.25 10.71
N VAL A 195 1.42 -0.41 10.37
CA VAL A 195 1.37 0.99 10.87
C VAL A 195 1.13 1.02 12.38
N ALA A 196 0.26 0.15 12.91
CA ALA A 196 0.05 0.03 14.35
C ALA A 196 1.35 -0.39 15.09
N ALA A 197 2.12 -1.33 14.53
CA ALA A 197 3.43 -1.71 15.03
C ALA A 197 4.39 -0.52 15.03
N MET A 198 4.46 0.22 13.91
CA MET A 198 5.32 1.40 13.77
C MET A 198 5.05 2.44 14.86
N VAL A 199 3.78 2.78 15.08
CA VAL A 199 3.37 3.78 16.09
C VAL A 199 3.66 3.30 17.50
N ARG A 200 3.30 2.06 17.85
CA ARG A 200 3.48 1.54 19.21
C ARG A 200 4.95 1.35 19.56
N VAL A 201 5.74 0.78 18.65
CA VAL A 201 7.18 0.59 18.82
C VAL A 201 7.89 1.95 18.89
N GLY A 202 7.49 2.91 18.04
CA GLY A 202 8.03 4.28 18.08
C GLY A 202 7.77 4.99 19.41
N ASN A 203 6.56 4.86 19.96
CA ASN A 203 6.20 5.45 21.24
C ASN A 203 6.96 4.80 22.42
N GLN A 204 7.08 3.47 22.44
CA GLN A 204 7.85 2.79 23.49
C GLN A 204 9.35 3.06 23.42
N LYS A 205 9.90 3.22 22.20
CA LYS A 205 11.28 3.69 22.02
C LYS A 205 11.46 5.10 22.60
N GLY A 206 10.47 5.98 22.41
CA GLY A 206 10.45 7.32 23.02
C GLY A 206 10.46 7.28 24.56
N LEU A 207 9.76 6.32 25.16
CA LEU A 207 9.71 6.09 26.61
C LEU A 207 10.92 5.29 27.16
N ARG A 208 11.88 4.88 26.31
CA ARG A 208 13.04 4.02 26.67
C ARG A 208 12.64 2.70 27.36
N ALA A 209 11.45 2.19 27.10
CA ALA A 209 10.94 0.92 27.65
C ALA A 209 11.16 -0.23 26.64
N PHE A 210 12.41 -0.69 26.52
CA PHE A 210 12.81 -1.65 25.47
C PHE A 210 12.24 -3.07 25.67
N SER A 211 12.02 -3.50 26.91
CA SER A 211 11.36 -4.79 27.21
C SER A 211 9.90 -4.81 26.72
N GLU A 212 9.15 -3.76 27.07
CA GLU A 212 7.77 -3.58 26.62
C GLU A 212 7.67 -3.36 25.11
N LEU A 213 8.65 -2.67 24.51
CA LEU A 213 8.76 -2.54 23.06
C LEU A 213 8.80 -3.91 22.38
N ARG A 214 9.67 -4.81 22.87
CA ARG A 214 9.78 -6.17 22.34
C ARG A 214 8.47 -6.92 22.53
N ARG A 215 7.91 -6.91 23.75
CA ARG A 215 6.64 -7.59 24.05
C ARG A 215 5.51 -7.14 23.11
N ILE A 216 5.35 -5.83 22.91
CA ILE A 216 4.32 -5.27 22.02
C ILE A 216 4.56 -5.68 20.57
N ALA A 217 5.80 -5.63 20.07
CA ALA A 217 6.11 -6.05 18.71
C ALA A 217 5.77 -7.54 18.48
N PHE A 218 6.16 -8.42 19.41
CA PHE A 218 5.83 -9.85 19.33
C PHE A 218 4.32 -10.11 19.40
N SER A 219 3.58 -9.38 20.24
CA SER A 219 2.12 -9.48 20.27
C SER A 219 1.49 -9.08 18.93
N ILE A 220 2.00 -8.05 18.26
CA ILE A 220 1.50 -7.63 16.94
C ILE A 220 1.86 -8.65 15.86
N PHE A 221 3.07 -9.22 15.89
CA PHE A 221 3.47 -10.28 14.97
C PHE A 221 2.58 -11.52 15.12
N LEU A 222 2.28 -11.92 16.36
CA LEU A 222 1.39 -13.06 16.63
C LEU A 222 -0.04 -12.79 16.14
N LEU A 223 -0.59 -11.60 16.44
CA LEU A 223 -1.92 -11.22 15.98
C LEU A 223 -2.00 -11.22 14.46
N GLY A 224 -1.00 -10.66 13.81
CA GLY A 224 -1.01 -10.56 12.36
C GLY A 224 -0.73 -11.87 11.64
N LEU A 225 0.11 -12.75 12.20
CA LEU A 225 0.19 -14.15 11.75
C LEU A 225 -1.15 -14.88 11.93
N GLY A 226 -1.86 -14.63 13.04
CA GLY A 226 -3.20 -15.16 13.26
C GLY A 226 -4.19 -14.74 12.16
N PHE A 227 -4.24 -13.45 11.84
CA PHE A 227 -5.05 -12.95 10.72
C PHE A 227 -4.61 -13.54 9.37
N ALA A 228 -3.31 -13.61 9.12
CA ALA A 228 -2.77 -14.19 7.89
C ALA A 228 -3.15 -15.67 7.74
N CYS A 229 -3.13 -16.45 8.82
CA CYS A 229 -3.61 -17.84 8.83
C CYS A 229 -5.11 -17.93 8.52
N VAL A 230 -5.94 -17.05 9.08
CA VAL A 230 -7.38 -17.01 8.78
C VAL A 230 -7.62 -16.71 7.31
N PHE A 231 -6.92 -15.71 6.74
CA PHE A 231 -7.04 -15.38 5.32
C PHE A 231 -6.48 -16.49 4.41
N ALA A 232 -5.36 -17.11 4.78
CA ALA A 232 -4.80 -18.26 4.05
C ALA A 232 -5.77 -19.44 4.04
N LEU A 233 -6.42 -19.72 5.17
CA LEU A 233 -7.46 -20.76 5.26
C LEU A 233 -8.68 -20.40 4.40
N LEU A 234 -9.09 -19.13 4.39
CA LEU A 234 -10.19 -18.64 3.56
C LEU A 234 -9.86 -18.81 2.08
N PHE A 235 -8.66 -18.45 1.64
CA PHE A 235 -8.21 -18.69 0.25
C PHE A 235 -8.11 -20.17 -0.08
N TYR A 236 -7.69 -21.01 0.87
CA TYR A 236 -7.68 -22.45 0.67
C TYR A 236 -9.09 -23.04 0.53
N ILE A 237 -10.06 -22.60 1.31
CA ILE A 237 -11.44 -23.11 1.24
C ILE A 237 -12.16 -22.59 0.00
N PHE A 238 -12.07 -21.28 -0.27
CA PHE A 238 -12.79 -20.63 -1.36
C PHE A 238 -11.97 -20.51 -2.66
N HIS A 239 -10.97 -21.36 -2.87
CA HIS A 239 -10.10 -21.31 -4.05
C HIS A 239 -10.85 -21.51 -5.38
N ASN A 240 -12.00 -22.18 -5.36
CA ASN A 240 -12.84 -22.40 -6.54
C ASN A 240 -13.92 -21.33 -6.72
N ASP A 241 -14.39 -20.70 -5.64
CA ASP A 241 -15.52 -19.76 -5.67
C ASP A 241 -15.10 -18.29 -5.80
N LEU A 242 -13.90 -17.90 -5.36
CA LEU A 242 -13.45 -16.51 -5.47
C LEU A 242 -13.17 -16.06 -6.91
N PRO A 243 -12.59 -16.89 -7.80
CA PRO A 243 -12.35 -16.48 -9.18
C PRO A 243 -13.65 -16.26 -9.98
N THR A 244 -14.75 -16.90 -9.60
CA THR A 244 -16.04 -16.79 -10.31
C THR A 244 -16.74 -15.45 -10.07
N ILE A 245 -16.38 -14.72 -9.01
CA ILE A 245 -16.87 -13.36 -8.74
C ILE A 245 -16.26 -12.34 -9.73
N TYR A 246 -15.07 -12.63 -10.26
CA TYR A 246 -14.34 -11.73 -11.15
C TYR A 246 -14.56 -12.03 -12.64
N VAL A 247 -15.21 -13.15 -12.99
CA VAL A 247 -15.43 -13.56 -14.38
C VAL A 247 -16.91 -13.82 -14.63
N ASP A 248 -17.50 -13.08 -15.55
CA ASP A 248 -18.87 -13.31 -16.02
C ASP A 248 -18.93 -14.64 -16.80
N MET A 249 -19.61 -15.63 -16.21
CA MET A 249 -19.85 -16.93 -16.87
C MET A 249 -20.95 -16.87 -17.95
N ASP A 250 -21.63 -15.74 -18.12
CA ASP A 250 -22.78 -15.60 -19.01
C ASP A 250 -22.42 -15.26 -20.46
N ASN A 251 -21.15 -15.01 -20.79
CA ASN A 251 -20.72 -14.74 -22.17
C ASN A 251 -20.30 -16.05 -22.90
N PRO A 252 -21.06 -16.54 -23.91
CA PRO A 252 -20.84 -17.86 -24.50
C PRO A 252 -19.58 -18.00 -25.37
N ILE A 253 -18.91 -16.90 -25.69
CA ILE A 253 -17.83 -16.85 -26.69
C ILE A 253 -16.45 -17.21 -26.07
N ASP A 254 -16.28 -17.03 -24.75
CA ASP A 254 -15.00 -17.20 -24.04
C ASP A 254 -15.01 -18.33 -22.98
N LEU A 255 -16.04 -19.20 -22.94
CA LEU A 255 -16.22 -20.19 -21.86
C LEU A 255 -15.03 -21.14 -21.64
N LYS A 256 -14.30 -21.51 -22.70
CA LYS A 256 -13.09 -22.34 -22.59
C LYS A 256 -11.94 -21.57 -21.95
N ASP A 257 -11.69 -20.33 -22.38
CA ASP A 257 -10.67 -19.46 -21.81
C ASP A 257 -11.01 -19.08 -20.36
N THR A 258 -12.29 -18.81 -20.07
CA THR A 258 -12.80 -18.55 -18.72
C THR A 258 -12.57 -19.74 -17.78
N SER A 259 -12.86 -20.97 -18.22
CA SER A 259 -12.63 -22.16 -17.39
C SER A 259 -11.15 -22.43 -17.14
N GLU A 260 -10.28 -22.13 -18.11
CA GLU A 260 -8.84 -22.26 -17.98
C GLU A 260 -8.26 -21.17 -17.04
N VAL A 261 -8.74 -19.93 -17.15
CA VAL A 261 -8.41 -18.82 -16.23
C VAL A 261 -8.81 -19.17 -14.80
N VAL A 262 -10.01 -19.73 -14.58
CA VAL A 262 -10.47 -20.15 -13.26
C VAL A 262 -9.59 -21.27 -12.70
N SER A 263 -9.25 -22.29 -13.50
CA SER A 263 -8.37 -23.40 -13.07
C SER A 263 -6.97 -22.91 -12.68
N ILE A 264 -6.39 -22.01 -13.48
CA ILE A 264 -5.09 -21.41 -13.20
C ILE A 264 -5.19 -20.52 -11.94
N ALA A 265 -6.22 -19.68 -11.85
CA ALA A 265 -6.44 -18.81 -10.69
C ALA A 265 -6.62 -19.60 -9.39
N SER A 266 -7.35 -20.71 -9.41
CA SER A 266 -7.52 -21.60 -8.24
C SER A 266 -6.19 -22.18 -7.76
N LYS A 267 -5.29 -22.56 -8.66
CA LYS A 267 -3.92 -23.00 -8.29
C LYS A 267 -3.07 -21.86 -7.77
N LEU A 268 -3.20 -20.66 -8.36
CA LEU A 268 -2.50 -19.46 -7.89
C LEU A 268 -2.99 -19.00 -6.51
N LEU A 269 -4.27 -19.20 -6.18
CA LEU A 269 -4.81 -18.89 -4.85
C LEU A 269 -4.21 -19.76 -3.75
N LEU A 270 -3.85 -21.01 -4.05
CA LEU A 270 -3.11 -21.86 -3.11
C LEU A 270 -1.70 -21.30 -2.85
N ALA A 271 -1.02 -20.81 -3.89
CA ALA A 271 0.25 -20.11 -3.72
C ALA A 271 0.07 -18.77 -2.96
N ALA A 272 -1.01 -18.05 -3.25
CA ALA A 272 -1.37 -16.81 -2.58
C ALA A 272 -1.62 -16.98 -1.07
N ALA A 273 -2.15 -18.13 -0.65
CA ALA A 273 -2.32 -18.46 0.77
C ALA A 273 -0.97 -18.53 1.52
N ILE A 274 0.05 -19.17 0.93
CA ILE A 274 1.41 -19.24 1.52
C ILE A 274 2.10 -17.88 1.44
N PHE A 275 1.92 -17.18 0.32
CA PHE A 275 2.40 -15.83 0.11
C PHE A 275 1.88 -14.87 1.20
N GLN A 276 0.60 -14.95 1.55
CA GLN A 276 -0.03 -14.11 2.57
C GLN A 276 0.67 -14.21 3.93
N LEU A 277 1.11 -15.41 4.33
CA LEU A 277 1.80 -15.64 5.60
C LEU A 277 3.16 -14.93 5.64
N SER A 278 3.94 -15.09 4.56
CA SER A 278 5.28 -14.49 4.45
C SER A 278 5.21 -12.97 4.33
N ASP A 279 4.29 -12.48 3.51
CA ASP A 279 4.05 -11.06 3.26
C ASP A 279 3.61 -10.34 4.54
N SER A 280 2.64 -10.90 5.24
CA SER A 280 2.14 -10.32 6.50
C SER A 280 3.27 -10.18 7.53
N LEU A 281 4.08 -11.23 7.73
CA LEU A 281 5.23 -11.16 8.63
C LEU A 281 6.19 -10.04 8.23
N GLN A 282 6.56 -9.97 6.95
CA GLN A 282 7.51 -8.99 6.44
C GLN A 282 7.01 -7.55 6.64
N VAL A 283 5.76 -7.25 6.29
CA VAL A 283 5.14 -5.92 6.45
C VAL A 283 5.13 -5.47 7.91
N MET A 284 4.79 -6.38 8.83
CA MET A 284 4.74 -6.06 10.26
C MET A 284 6.12 -5.78 10.84
N VAL A 285 7.11 -6.64 10.54
CA VAL A 285 8.48 -6.46 11.01
C VAL A 285 9.08 -5.18 10.43
N LEU A 286 8.81 -4.90 9.15
CA LEU A 286 9.23 -3.65 8.50
C LEU A 286 8.60 -2.43 9.17
N GLY A 287 7.31 -2.51 9.52
CA GLY A 287 6.61 -1.48 10.31
C GLY A 287 7.26 -1.25 11.67
N ALA A 288 7.60 -2.32 12.40
CA ALA A 288 8.29 -2.24 13.68
C ALA A 288 9.67 -1.60 13.57
N LEU A 289 10.49 -2.00 12.58
CA LEU A 289 11.83 -1.43 12.33
C LEU A 289 11.77 0.05 11.96
N ARG A 290 10.80 0.44 11.12
CA ARG A 290 10.51 1.86 10.81
C ARG A 290 10.14 2.64 12.08
N GLY A 291 9.36 2.05 12.99
CA GLY A 291 9.05 2.61 14.30
C GLY A 291 10.30 2.81 15.16
N MET A 292 11.27 1.90 15.06
CA MET A 292 12.59 2.03 15.68
C MET A 292 13.52 3.01 14.95
N GLN A 293 13.08 3.68 13.88
CA GLN A 293 13.89 4.57 13.04
C GLN A 293 15.10 3.88 12.36
N ASP A 294 15.11 2.55 12.27
CA ASP A 294 16.09 1.81 11.47
C ASP A 294 15.48 1.53 10.10
N VAL A 295 15.92 2.26 9.07
CA VAL A 295 15.35 2.17 7.71
C VAL A 295 16.38 1.81 6.64
N LYS A 296 17.67 2.11 6.84
CA LYS A 296 18.69 1.90 5.80
C LYS A 296 19.00 0.42 5.57
N ILE A 297 19.26 -0.29 6.65
CA ILE A 297 19.62 -1.71 6.60
C ILE A 297 18.43 -2.52 6.10
N PRO A 298 17.19 -2.26 6.57
CA PRO A 298 15.99 -2.86 5.98
C PRO A 298 15.85 -2.62 4.47
N THR A 299 16.16 -1.42 3.96
CA THR A 299 16.10 -1.16 2.50
C THR A 299 17.07 -2.04 1.72
N LEU A 300 18.30 -2.21 2.22
CA LEU A 300 19.28 -3.08 1.58
C LEU A 300 18.83 -4.56 1.62
N ILE A 301 18.30 -5.00 2.75
CA ILE A 301 17.75 -6.35 2.91
C ILE A 301 16.62 -6.58 1.90
N THR A 302 15.64 -5.67 1.81
CA THR A 302 14.53 -5.80 0.85
C THR A 302 15.01 -5.80 -0.59
N PHE A 303 16.03 -5.00 -0.92
CA PHE A 303 16.61 -4.98 -2.26
C PHE A 303 17.23 -6.33 -2.62
N VAL A 304 18.07 -6.88 -1.74
CA VAL A 304 18.72 -8.18 -1.97
C VAL A 304 17.69 -9.30 -2.04
N SER A 305 16.75 -9.35 -1.10
CA SER A 305 15.74 -10.41 -1.07
C SER A 305 14.83 -10.41 -2.29
N TYR A 306 14.38 -9.24 -2.76
CA TYR A 306 13.51 -9.17 -3.93
C TYR A 306 14.28 -9.35 -5.23
N TRP A 307 15.33 -8.56 -5.44
CA TRP A 307 15.97 -8.50 -6.76
C TRP A 307 17.08 -9.52 -6.97
N VAL A 308 17.83 -9.89 -5.92
CA VAL A 308 18.94 -10.84 -6.04
C VAL A 308 18.46 -12.28 -5.84
N ILE A 309 17.45 -12.49 -4.99
CA ILE A 309 16.91 -13.82 -4.70
C ILE A 309 15.59 -14.04 -5.44
N GLY A 310 14.58 -13.20 -5.22
CA GLY A 310 13.23 -13.38 -5.78
C GLY A 310 13.20 -13.33 -7.31
N PHE A 311 13.76 -12.29 -7.92
CA PHE A 311 13.65 -12.06 -9.37
C PHE A 311 14.32 -13.16 -10.23
N PRO A 312 15.54 -13.64 -9.94
CA PRO A 312 16.14 -14.75 -10.69
C PRO A 312 15.32 -16.03 -10.58
N ILE A 313 14.75 -16.31 -9.40
CA ILE A 313 13.90 -17.48 -9.18
C ILE A 313 12.59 -17.33 -9.98
N CYS A 314 11.97 -16.14 -9.99
CA CYS A 314 10.82 -15.84 -10.86
C CYS A 314 11.16 -16.06 -12.34
N TYR A 315 12.33 -15.62 -12.81
CA TYR A 315 12.74 -15.74 -14.21
C TYR A 315 13.03 -17.18 -14.61
N VAL A 316 13.67 -17.97 -13.73
CA VAL A 316 14.03 -19.36 -14.02
C VAL A 316 12.80 -20.27 -13.97
N LEU A 317 11.99 -20.17 -12.90
CA LEU A 317 10.80 -21.01 -12.73
C LEU A 317 9.60 -20.53 -13.55
N GLY A 318 9.61 -19.26 -13.96
CA GLY A 318 8.55 -18.65 -14.78
C GLY A 318 8.64 -18.97 -16.27
N LYS A 319 9.66 -19.71 -16.75
CA LYS A 319 9.69 -20.21 -18.13
C LYS A 319 8.60 -21.25 -18.35
N GLU A 320 8.05 -21.30 -19.57
CA GLU A 320 7.00 -22.26 -19.97
C GLU A 320 7.40 -23.72 -19.71
N ASP A 321 8.68 -24.05 -19.85
CA ASP A 321 9.25 -25.39 -19.66
C ASP A 321 9.31 -25.86 -18.18
N ALA A 322 8.99 -25.01 -17.20
CA ALA A 322 9.09 -25.32 -15.77
C ALA A 322 7.73 -25.36 -15.07
N LEU A 323 7.22 -24.20 -14.63
CA LEU A 323 5.99 -24.08 -13.83
C LEU A 323 5.13 -22.87 -14.25
N GLY A 324 5.52 -22.14 -15.30
CA GLY A 324 4.81 -20.98 -15.83
C GLY A 324 4.40 -19.99 -14.73
N SER A 325 3.11 -19.64 -14.67
CA SER A 325 2.56 -18.69 -13.69
C SER A 325 2.76 -19.11 -12.24
N PHE A 326 2.75 -20.41 -11.94
CA PHE A 326 2.96 -20.89 -10.58
C PHE A 326 4.42 -20.70 -10.12
N GLY A 327 5.37 -20.85 -11.05
CA GLY A 327 6.80 -20.60 -10.81
C GLY A 327 7.10 -19.15 -10.44
N ILE A 328 6.36 -18.18 -11.03
CA ILE A 328 6.46 -16.77 -10.68
C ILE A 328 6.04 -16.54 -9.21
N TRP A 329 4.95 -17.17 -8.77
CA TRP A 329 4.50 -17.06 -7.38
C TRP A 329 5.47 -17.71 -6.40
N ILE A 330 6.08 -18.84 -6.74
CA ILE A 330 7.14 -19.43 -5.90
C ILE A 330 8.30 -18.45 -5.72
N GLY A 331 8.75 -17.80 -6.79
CA GLY A 331 9.83 -16.82 -6.70
C GLY A 331 9.47 -15.61 -5.83
N LEU A 332 8.23 -15.13 -5.93
CA LEU A 332 7.71 -14.10 -5.03
C LEU A 332 7.70 -14.58 -3.57
N ILE A 333 7.15 -15.75 -3.29
CA ILE A 333 7.12 -16.34 -1.94
C ILE A 333 8.54 -16.41 -1.38
N VAL A 334 9.49 -17.00 -2.10
CA VAL A 334 10.89 -17.13 -1.63
C VAL A 334 11.51 -15.76 -1.35
N GLY A 335 11.28 -14.77 -2.22
CA GLY A 335 11.76 -13.41 -2.01
C GLY A 335 11.19 -12.75 -0.75
N LEU A 336 9.87 -12.85 -0.53
CA LEU A 336 9.20 -12.29 0.65
C LEU A 336 9.55 -13.06 1.93
N THR A 337 9.65 -14.40 1.89
CA THR A 337 10.07 -15.20 3.04
C THR A 337 11.51 -14.86 3.44
N ALA A 338 12.43 -14.75 2.48
CA ALA A 338 13.81 -14.33 2.73
C ALA A 338 13.86 -12.92 3.34
N ALA A 339 13.08 -11.98 2.81
CA ALA A 339 12.95 -10.63 3.39
C ALA A 339 12.41 -10.67 4.82
N GLY A 340 11.33 -11.43 5.07
CA GLY A 340 10.72 -11.59 6.38
C GLY A 340 11.68 -12.13 7.43
N ILE A 341 12.44 -13.19 7.10
CA ILE A 341 13.43 -13.80 7.99
C ILE A 341 14.57 -12.82 8.29
N LEU A 342 15.17 -12.21 7.26
CA LEU A 342 16.30 -11.29 7.45
C LEU A 342 15.91 -10.03 8.23
N LEU A 343 14.71 -9.49 7.99
CA LEU A 343 14.17 -8.37 8.75
C LEU A 343 13.87 -8.77 10.20
N TYR A 344 13.36 -9.98 10.43
CA TYR A 344 13.10 -10.48 11.78
C TYR A 344 14.40 -10.64 12.58
N LEU A 345 15.44 -11.25 11.98
CA LEU A 345 16.77 -11.36 12.59
C LEU A 345 17.35 -9.98 12.93
N ARG A 346 17.18 -9.00 12.03
CA ARG A 346 17.60 -7.62 12.28
C ARG A 346 16.87 -7.00 13.47
N PHE A 347 15.56 -7.23 13.56
CA PHE A 347 14.74 -6.75 14.67
C PHE A 347 15.17 -7.38 16.01
N ASP A 348 15.39 -8.69 16.05
CA ASP A 348 15.82 -9.39 17.26
C ASP A 348 17.21 -8.92 17.74
N TYR A 349 18.17 -8.81 16.82
CA TYR A 349 19.51 -8.29 17.14
C TYR A 349 19.45 -6.87 17.74
N LEU A 350 18.66 -5.97 17.14
CA LEU A 350 18.60 -4.58 17.55
C LEU A 350 17.89 -4.43 18.90
N THR A 351 16.80 -5.17 19.12
CA THR A 351 16.08 -5.16 20.39
C THR A 351 16.92 -5.75 21.53
N ASN A 352 17.62 -6.87 21.32
CA ASN A 352 18.53 -7.45 22.31
C ASN A 352 19.67 -6.48 22.67
N ARG A 353 20.28 -5.83 21.67
CA ARG A 353 21.35 -4.84 21.92
C ARG A 353 20.88 -3.66 22.78
N LEU A 354 19.68 -3.14 22.54
CA LEU A 354 19.12 -2.03 23.31
C LEU A 354 18.78 -2.43 24.76
N ILE A 355 18.33 -3.67 24.96
CA ILE A 355 18.06 -4.21 26.31
C ILE A 355 19.37 -4.38 27.08
N SER A 356 20.41 -4.93 26.45
CA SER A 356 21.73 -5.10 27.10
C SER A 356 22.38 -3.76 27.45
N GLN A 357 22.27 -2.74 26.59
CA GLN A 357 22.80 -1.40 26.90
C GLN A 357 22.09 -0.77 28.10
N LYS A 358 20.77 -0.91 28.22
CA LYS A 358 20.01 -0.40 29.38
C LYS A 358 20.28 -1.19 30.67
N SER A 359 20.71 -2.44 30.58
CA SER A 359 21.09 -3.23 31.76
C SER A 359 22.48 -2.87 32.30
N ASN A 360 23.30 -2.19 31.50
CA ASN A 360 24.67 -1.80 31.86
C ASN A 360 24.78 -0.32 32.30
N ASP A 361 23.75 0.49 32.04
CA ASP A 361 23.56 1.86 32.56
C ASP A 361 22.67 1.82 33.81
#